data_AF-A0A7W0W3Q8-F1
#
_entry.id   AF-A0A7W0W3Q8-F1
#
_cell.length_a   1.000
_cell.length_b   1.000
_cell.length_c   1.000
_cell.angle_alpha   90.00
_cell.angle_beta   90.00
_cell.angle_gamma   90.00
#
_symmetry.space_group_name_H-M   'P 1'
#
loop_
_entity.id
_entity.type
_entity.pdbx_description
1 polymer ?
#
loop_
_entity_poly.entity_id
_entity_poly.type
_entity_poly.pdbx_seq_one_letter_code
_entity_poly.pdbx_strand_id
1 'polypeptide(L)'
;MSLAANAGRAIVSCSFLILVACGGEPERVKPVDTMGSGDDALADPQGVSPAVAFSGADLDAFITALRKETEILRAGQERQRTAATPQQRIDALQSTTEEVRIPEAARAAGLSVDRYRAIRATVMPVLETMDFQDRMKGPMTMDTTRVGEDVKARLRGDAMASLRPASRDALTSRLSRIEAIWGEFAALRTQGG
;
A
#
# COMPACT_ATOMS: atom_id res chain seq x y z
N MET A 1 -6.16 -66.89 -17.77
CA MET A 1 -7.55 -66.52 -18.13
C MET A 1 -7.57 -65.03 -18.48
N SER A 2 -7.85 -64.78 -19.77
CA SER A 2 -8.29 -63.58 -20.52
C SER A 2 -8.67 -62.28 -19.77
N LEU A 3 -8.10 -61.12 -20.15
CA LEU A 3 -8.62 -60.00 -21.03
C LEU A 3 -9.53 -59.01 -20.26
N ALA A 4 -9.56 -57.68 -20.47
CA ALA A 4 -9.01 -56.80 -21.50
C ALA A 4 -8.89 -55.34 -20.97
N ALA A 5 -8.12 -54.54 -21.70
CA ALA A 5 -7.99 -53.09 -21.60
C ALA A 5 -9.26 -52.34 -22.08
N ASN A 6 -9.39 -51.05 -21.75
CA ASN A 6 -10.10 -50.10 -22.62
C ASN A 6 -9.53 -48.67 -22.53
N ALA A 7 -9.49 -48.01 -23.69
CA ALA A 7 -8.81 -46.77 -24.01
C ALA A 7 -9.76 -45.73 -24.64
N GLY A 8 -9.33 -44.45 -24.72
CA GLY A 8 -9.82 -43.43 -25.68
C GLY A 8 -10.67 -42.29 -25.08
N ARG A 9 -10.23 -41.00 -25.10
CA ARG A 9 -10.33 -39.95 -26.17
C ARG A 9 -11.80 -39.57 -26.50
N ALA A 10 -12.26 -38.32 -26.75
CA ALA A 10 -11.72 -36.95 -26.89
C ALA A 10 -12.89 -35.91 -26.95
N ILE A 11 -12.56 -34.63 -26.68
CA ILE A 11 -13.07 -33.31 -27.17
C ILE A 11 -14.41 -33.26 -27.96
N VAL A 12 -15.35 -32.38 -27.57
CA VAL A 12 -16.20 -31.60 -28.52
C VAL A 12 -16.59 -30.24 -27.93
N SER A 13 -16.29 -29.20 -28.72
CA SER A 13 -16.63 -27.77 -28.61
C SER A 13 -18.07 -27.50 -29.08
N CYS A 14 -18.76 -26.51 -28.50
CA CYS A 14 -19.95 -25.90 -29.11
C CYS A 14 -20.09 -24.43 -28.66
N SER A 15 -19.50 -23.51 -29.43
CA SER A 15 -19.81 -22.07 -29.37
C SER A 15 -20.97 -21.79 -30.34
N PHE A 16 -22.08 -21.28 -29.82
CA PHE A 16 -23.23 -20.83 -30.61
C PHE A 16 -23.05 -19.36 -31.01
N LEU A 17 -23.13 -19.11 -32.32
CA LEU A 17 -23.25 -17.79 -32.96
C LEU A 17 -24.72 -17.35 -32.96
N ILE A 18 -24.99 -16.08 -32.64
CA ILE A 18 -26.24 -15.39 -33.03
C ILE A 18 -25.86 -14.14 -33.82
N LEU A 19 -26.42 -14.05 -35.02
CA LEU A 19 -26.27 -13.00 -36.03
C LEU A 19 -27.67 -12.36 -36.20
N VAL A 20 -27.81 -11.04 -35.96
CA VAL A 20 -28.94 -10.24 -36.46
C VAL A 20 -28.41 -8.88 -36.91
N ALA A 21 -28.89 -8.46 -38.08
CA ALA A 21 -28.42 -7.36 -38.91
C ALA A 21 -29.33 -6.12 -38.87
N CYS A 22 -28.90 -5.08 -39.61
CA CYS A 22 -29.63 -3.90 -40.14
C CYS A 22 -29.54 -2.55 -39.38
N GLY A 23 -28.62 -1.70 -39.87
CA GLY A 23 -28.90 -0.42 -40.58
C GLY A 23 -29.87 0.61 -39.99
N GLY A 24 -29.36 1.82 -39.73
CA GLY A 24 -30.15 3.06 -39.62
C GLY A 24 -29.45 4.20 -38.86
N GLU A 25 -28.76 5.10 -39.57
CA GLU A 25 -28.71 6.54 -39.22
C GLU A 25 -29.96 7.21 -39.85
N PRO A 26 -30.49 8.37 -39.38
CA PRO A 26 -29.80 9.46 -38.64
C PRO A 26 -30.62 10.11 -37.49
N GLU A 27 -29.95 10.75 -36.52
CA GLU A 27 -30.44 12.07 -36.05
C GLU A 27 -29.34 12.92 -35.43
N ARG A 28 -29.23 14.13 -35.97
CA ARG A 28 -28.31 15.21 -35.63
C ARG A 28 -28.77 15.87 -34.33
N VAL A 29 -28.13 15.54 -33.21
CA VAL A 29 -28.23 16.35 -31.98
C VAL A 29 -27.21 17.49 -32.07
N LYS A 30 -27.71 18.72 -31.95
CA LYS A 30 -26.93 19.96 -31.97
C LYS A 30 -25.98 20.01 -30.75
N PRO A 31 -24.79 20.64 -30.89
CA PRO A 31 -23.84 20.76 -29.80
C PRO A 31 -24.39 21.73 -28.74
N VAL A 32 -24.43 21.28 -27.49
CA VAL A 32 -24.40 22.19 -26.34
C VAL A 32 -22.95 22.39 -26.00
N ASP A 33 -22.47 23.59 -26.29
CA ASP A 33 -21.21 24.14 -25.78
C ASP A 33 -21.25 24.10 -24.25
N THR A 34 -20.62 23.08 -23.66
CA THR A 34 -20.12 23.19 -22.29
C THR A 34 -18.65 23.50 -22.40
N MET A 35 -18.33 24.80 -22.37
CA MET A 35 -17.03 25.27 -21.95
C MET A 35 -16.80 24.75 -20.53
N GLY A 36 -15.90 23.78 -20.45
CA GLY A 36 -15.24 23.35 -19.24
C GLY A 36 -13.99 22.66 -19.73
N SER A 37 -12.96 23.46 -20.05
CA SER A 37 -11.61 22.96 -20.28
C SER A 37 -11.26 22.04 -19.13
N GLY A 38 -11.38 20.74 -19.37
CA GLY A 38 -10.72 19.74 -18.57
C GLY A 38 -9.25 20.03 -18.70
N ASP A 39 -8.63 20.35 -17.57
CA ASP A 39 -7.19 20.28 -17.40
C ASP A 39 -6.69 19.02 -18.10
N ASP A 40 -5.70 19.19 -18.96
CA ASP A 40 -4.79 18.13 -19.36
C ASP A 40 -4.22 17.54 -18.07
N ALA A 41 -4.89 16.52 -17.53
CA ALA A 41 -4.32 15.59 -16.59
C ALA A 41 -3.30 14.78 -17.38
N LEU A 42 -2.12 15.36 -17.57
CA LEU A 42 -0.91 14.62 -17.85
C LEU A 42 -0.83 13.53 -16.78
N ALA A 43 -1.06 12.29 -17.22
CA ALA A 43 -0.83 11.12 -16.41
C ALA A 43 0.63 11.13 -15.97
N ASP A 44 0.87 11.52 -14.72
CA ASP A 44 2.18 11.40 -14.08
C ASP A 44 2.55 9.91 -14.06
N PRO A 45 3.68 9.49 -14.67
CA PRO A 45 4.07 8.09 -14.81
C PRO A 45 4.50 7.43 -13.48
N GLN A 46 4.13 7.98 -12.31
CA GLN A 46 4.59 7.50 -11.01
C GLN A 46 3.56 6.71 -10.21
N GLY A 47 2.27 6.67 -10.58
CA GLY A 47 1.27 5.88 -9.82
C GLY A 47 1.17 6.22 -8.32
N VAL A 48 1.78 7.33 -7.88
CA VAL A 48 1.73 7.80 -6.50
C VAL A 48 0.38 8.47 -6.34
N SER A 49 -0.51 7.83 -5.58
CA SER A 49 -1.77 8.47 -5.19
C SER A 49 -1.46 9.85 -4.57
N PRO A 50 -2.19 10.90 -4.97
CA PRO A 50 -1.90 12.25 -4.49
C PRO A 50 -1.90 12.30 -2.97
N ALA A 51 -0.91 12.98 -2.38
CA ALA A 51 -0.75 13.09 -0.94
C ALA A 51 -2.03 13.59 -0.26
N VAL A 52 -2.56 12.82 0.68
CA VAL A 52 -3.79 13.20 1.38
C VAL A 52 -3.50 14.26 2.44
N ALA A 53 -4.41 15.22 2.58
CA ALA A 53 -4.36 16.14 3.70
C ALA A 53 -4.70 15.40 5.02
N PHE A 54 -3.99 15.74 6.09
CA PHE A 54 -4.20 15.19 7.42
C PHE A 54 -3.97 16.25 8.49
N SER A 55 -4.69 16.08 9.60
CA SER A 55 -4.65 16.93 10.77
C SER A 55 -3.72 16.38 11.85
N GLY A 56 -3.57 17.11 12.95
CA GLY A 56 -2.92 16.59 14.14
C GLY A 56 -3.64 15.38 14.74
N ALA A 57 -4.96 15.39 14.77
CA ALA A 57 -5.77 14.27 15.28
C ALA A 57 -5.61 13.01 14.42
N ASP A 58 -5.56 13.18 13.10
CA ASP A 58 -5.26 12.07 12.17
C ASP A 58 -3.89 11.44 12.49
N LEU A 59 -2.88 12.24 12.82
CA LEU A 59 -1.55 11.70 13.18
C LEU A 59 -1.50 11.09 14.58
N ASP A 60 -2.27 11.59 15.54
CA ASP A 60 -2.39 10.94 16.85
C ASP A 60 -3.04 9.54 16.72
N ALA A 61 -4.04 9.43 15.85
CA ALA A 61 -4.65 8.17 15.48
C ALA A 61 -3.67 7.27 14.69
N PHE A 62 -2.91 7.82 13.73
CA PHE A 62 -1.86 7.09 13.01
C PHE A 62 -0.80 6.51 13.97
N ILE A 63 -0.33 7.27 14.97
CA ILE A 63 0.62 6.78 15.98
C ILE A 63 0.03 5.60 16.76
N THR A 64 -1.26 5.70 17.12
CA THR A 64 -1.97 4.61 17.83
C THR A 64 -2.08 3.37 16.95
N ALA A 65 -2.44 3.53 15.67
CA ALA A 65 -2.50 2.45 14.70
C ALA A 65 -1.10 1.82 14.46
N LEU A 66 -0.05 2.62 14.36
CA LEU A 66 1.32 2.14 14.13
C LEU A 66 1.83 1.31 15.32
N ARG A 67 1.49 1.69 16.56
CA ARG A 67 1.73 0.86 17.74
C ARG A 67 1.03 -0.49 17.63
N LYS A 68 -0.24 -0.49 17.20
CA LYS A 68 -0.99 -1.72 17.02
C LYS A 68 -0.39 -2.62 15.92
N GLU A 69 0.01 -2.05 14.80
CA GLU A 69 0.73 -2.80 13.76
C GLU A 69 2.03 -3.42 14.30
N THR A 70 2.77 -2.68 15.13
CA THR A 70 4.02 -3.13 15.76
C THR A 70 3.76 -4.32 16.70
N GLU A 71 2.69 -4.26 17.51
CA GLU A 71 2.27 -5.40 18.36
C GLU A 71 1.96 -6.65 17.54
N ILE A 72 1.22 -6.51 16.44
CA ILE A 72 0.82 -7.65 15.61
C ILE A 72 2.06 -8.27 14.95
N LEU A 73 2.97 -7.45 14.42
CA LEU A 73 4.25 -7.93 13.86
C LEU A 73 5.06 -8.70 14.91
N ARG A 74 5.24 -8.11 16.10
CA ARG A 74 6.01 -8.73 17.18
C ARG A 74 5.41 -10.09 17.58
N ALA A 75 4.10 -10.14 17.77
CA ALA A 75 3.40 -11.38 18.11
C ALA A 75 3.49 -12.41 16.98
N GLY A 76 3.39 -12.00 15.72
CA GLY A 76 3.52 -12.89 14.56
C GLY A 76 4.92 -13.48 14.44
N GLN A 77 5.97 -12.68 14.60
CA GLN A 77 7.36 -13.16 14.59
C GLN A 77 7.63 -14.13 15.74
N GLU A 78 7.11 -13.87 16.93
CA GLU A 78 7.26 -14.80 18.04
C GLU A 78 6.58 -16.14 17.73
N ARG A 79 5.36 -16.12 17.18
CA ARG A 79 4.68 -17.35 16.73
C ARG A 79 5.47 -18.09 15.66
N GLN A 80 6.10 -17.39 14.71
CA GLN A 80 6.98 -18.02 13.72
C GLN A 80 8.18 -18.70 14.38
N ARG A 81 8.84 -18.02 15.32
CA ARG A 81 10.01 -18.52 16.05
C ARG A 81 9.71 -19.77 16.86
N THR A 82 8.52 -19.85 17.45
CA THR A 82 8.12 -20.97 18.31
C THR A 82 7.28 -22.05 17.61
N ALA A 83 7.03 -21.92 16.30
CA ALA A 83 6.19 -22.85 15.56
C ALA A 83 6.81 -24.24 15.43
N ALA A 84 6.06 -25.27 15.83
CA ALA A 84 6.49 -26.67 15.78
C ALA A 84 6.40 -27.28 14.38
N THR A 85 5.59 -26.71 13.49
CA THR A 85 5.38 -27.24 12.13
C THR A 85 5.59 -26.18 11.05
N PRO A 86 5.90 -26.59 9.80
CA PRO A 86 5.92 -25.67 8.66
C PRO A 86 4.60 -24.91 8.47
N GLN A 87 3.46 -25.58 8.65
CA GLN A 87 2.15 -24.94 8.51
C GLN A 87 1.94 -23.83 9.53
N GLN A 88 2.30 -24.06 10.80
CA GLN A 88 2.21 -23.04 11.84
C GLN A 88 3.09 -21.82 11.55
N ARG A 89 4.26 -22.00 10.91
CA ARG A 89 5.09 -20.89 10.44
C ARG A 89 4.39 -20.08 9.33
N ILE A 90 3.76 -20.76 8.37
CA ILE A 90 3.00 -20.11 7.29
C ILE A 90 1.82 -19.33 7.87
N ASP A 91 1.04 -19.92 8.77
CA ASP A 91 -0.10 -19.26 9.41
C ASP A 91 0.36 -18.02 10.20
N ALA A 92 1.49 -18.12 10.90
CA ALA A 92 2.08 -17.00 11.62
C ALA A 92 2.52 -15.87 10.68
N LEU A 93 3.14 -16.19 9.52
CA LEU A 93 3.44 -15.21 8.47
C LEU A 93 2.18 -14.54 7.91
N GLN A 94 1.17 -15.33 7.55
CA GLN A 94 -0.10 -14.81 7.03
C GLN A 94 -0.81 -13.89 8.03
N SER A 95 -0.66 -14.12 9.34
CA SER A 95 -1.21 -13.23 10.38
C SER A 95 -0.54 -11.85 10.47
N THR A 96 0.58 -11.65 9.76
CA THR A 96 1.33 -10.39 9.75
C THR A 96 1.17 -9.56 8.48
N THR A 97 0.40 -10.04 7.50
CA THR A 97 0.23 -9.31 6.24
C THR A 97 -0.50 -7.98 6.45
N GLU A 98 -0.37 -7.06 5.51
CA GLU A 98 -1.03 -5.75 5.59
C GLU A 98 -2.56 -5.88 5.55
N GLU A 99 -3.09 -6.88 4.86
CA GLU A 99 -4.52 -7.18 4.80
C GLU A 99 -5.11 -7.50 6.18
N VAL A 100 -4.31 -8.10 7.07
CA VAL A 100 -4.70 -8.40 8.46
C VAL A 100 -4.40 -7.21 9.38
N ARG A 101 -3.17 -6.67 9.32
CA ARG A 101 -2.72 -5.65 10.27
C ARG A 101 -3.44 -4.31 10.12
N ILE A 102 -3.69 -3.85 8.90
CA ILE A 102 -4.26 -2.51 8.66
C ILE A 102 -5.68 -2.41 9.24
N PRO A 103 -6.62 -3.35 9.00
CA PRO A 103 -7.95 -3.26 9.59
C PRO A 103 -7.96 -3.27 11.12
N GLU A 104 -7.11 -4.06 11.76
CA GLU A 104 -7.00 -4.10 13.22
C GLU A 104 -6.41 -2.81 13.78
N ALA A 105 -5.36 -2.28 13.15
CA ALA A 105 -4.72 -1.04 13.53
C ALA A 105 -5.66 0.17 13.38
N ALA A 106 -6.39 0.24 12.26
CA ALA A 106 -7.39 1.27 12.02
C ALA A 106 -8.48 1.26 13.11
N ARG A 107 -8.99 0.06 13.46
CA ARG A 107 -9.99 -0.11 14.52
C ARG A 107 -9.47 0.36 15.88
N ALA A 108 -8.24 0.00 16.23
CA ALA A 108 -7.61 0.41 17.49
C ALA A 108 -7.44 1.93 17.60
N ALA A 109 -7.25 2.60 16.47
CA ALA A 109 -7.10 4.05 16.38
C ALA A 109 -8.44 4.81 16.20
N GLY A 110 -9.58 4.11 16.11
CA GLY A 110 -10.87 4.73 15.83
C GLY A 110 -10.98 5.34 14.43
N LEU A 111 -10.17 4.89 13.47
CA LEU A 111 -10.22 5.31 12.06
C LEU A 111 -10.99 4.30 11.21
N SER A 112 -11.55 4.78 10.10
CA SER A 112 -11.93 3.88 9.01
C SER A 112 -10.67 3.27 8.39
N VAL A 113 -10.80 2.06 7.84
CA VAL A 113 -9.68 1.37 7.16
C VAL A 113 -9.14 2.23 6.02
N ASP A 114 -10.02 2.83 5.22
CA ASP A 114 -9.62 3.67 4.08
C ASP A 114 -8.89 4.94 4.52
N ARG A 115 -9.35 5.60 5.59
CA ARG A 115 -8.67 6.79 6.11
C ARG A 115 -7.28 6.44 6.61
N TYR A 116 -7.15 5.33 7.34
CA TYR A 116 -5.84 4.86 7.81
C TYR A 116 -4.91 4.52 6.65
N ARG A 117 -5.40 3.79 5.63
CA ARG A 117 -4.62 3.49 4.42
C ARG A 117 -4.14 4.75 3.71
N ALA A 118 -5.01 5.75 3.54
CA ALA A 118 -4.65 7.00 2.88
C ALA A 118 -3.58 7.78 3.64
N ILE A 119 -3.72 7.90 4.97
CA ILE A 119 -2.71 8.55 5.81
C ILE A 119 -1.40 7.77 5.75
N ARG A 120 -1.45 6.44 5.93
CA ARG A 120 -0.28 5.57 5.89
C ARG A 120 0.46 5.67 4.55
N ALA A 121 -0.26 5.64 3.43
CA ALA A 121 0.32 5.79 2.09
C ALA A 121 1.00 7.16 1.88
N THR A 122 0.57 8.19 2.60
CA THR A 122 1.19 9.53 2.54
C THR A 122 2.35 9.67 3.52
N VAL A 123 2.20 9.16 4.75
CA VAL A 123 3.18 9.37 5.85
C VAL A 123 4.33 8.37 5.77
N MET A 124 4.07 7.10 5.45
CA MET A 124 5.11 6.06 5.41
C MET A 124 6.27 6.41 4.47
N PRO A 125 6.06 6.84 3.22
CA PRO A 125 7.18 7.18 2.34
C PRO A 125 8.01 8.36 2.85
N VAL A 126 7.39 9.31 3.55
CA VAL A 126 8.09 10.44 4.19
C VAL A 126 9.00 9.93 5.29
N LEU A 127 8.48 9.09 6.19
CA LEU A 127 9.23 8.49 7.29
C LEU A 127 10.39 7.63 6.77
N GLU A 128 10.16 6.79 5.77
CA GLU A 128 11.21 5.97 5.14
C GLU A 128 12.29 6.83 4.50
N THR A 129 11.90 7.90 3.79
CA THR A 129 12.87 8.85 3.20
C THR A 129 13.70 9.52 4.29
N MET A 130 13.08 9.94 5.40
CA MET A 130 13.80 10.55 6.52
C MET A 130 14.74 9.55 7.24
N ASP A 131 14.35 8.29 7.34
CA ASP A 131 15.19 7.21 7.89
C ASP A 131 16.43 7.00 7.01
N PHE A 132 16.27 6.83 5.70
CA PHE A 132 17.38 6.74 4.75
C PHE A 132 18.27 8.00 4.70
N GLN A 133 17.76 9.15 5.16
CA GLN A 133 18.49 10.41 5.26
C GLN A 133 19.19 10.59 6.63
N ASP A 134 19.13 9.60 7.53
CA ASP A 134 19.59 9.69 8.93
C ASP A 134 18.92 10.83 9.74
N ARG A 135 17.76 11.32 9.27
CA ARG A 135 16.97 12.37 9.93
C ARG A 135 16.00 11.82 10.97
N MET A 136 15.83 10.51 11.02
CA MET A 136 15.15 9.79 12.10
C MET A 136 15.98 8.58 12.50
N LYS A 137 15.87 8.18 13.77
CA LYS A 137 16.54 6.98 14.27
C LYS A 137 15.76 5.74 13.84
N GLY A 138 16.07 5.20 12.66
CA GLY A 138 15.53 3.94 12.19
C GLY A 138 16.61 2.97 11.69
N PRO A 139 16.22 1.74 11.36
CA PRO A 139 17.15 0.69 10.95
C PRO A 139 17.39 0.68 9.43
N MET A 140 16.80 1.60 8.67
CA MET A 140 16.81 1.50 7.21
C MET A 140 18.15 1.98 6.63
N THR A 141 18.79 1.09 5.89
CA THR A 141 20.03 1.39 5.16
C THR A 141 19.84 1.09 3.68
N MET A 142 20.42 1.92 2.81
CA MET A 142 20.35 1.73 1.36
C MET A 142 21.73 1.90 0.72
N ASP A 143 22.10 0.96 -0.15
CA ASP A 143 23.26 1.14 -1.03
C ASP A 143 22.89 2.11 -2.16
N THR A 144 23.23 3.39 -1.97
CA THR A 144 22.92 4.45 -2.91
C THR A 144 23.69 4.33 -4.24
N THR A 145 24.70 3.46 -4.34
CA THR A 145 25.44 3.25 -5.60
C THR A 145 24.64 2.45 -6.63
N ARG A 146 23.63 1.69 -6.19
CA ARG A 146 22.84 0.77 -7.02
C ARG A 146 21.41 1.21 -7.29
N VAL A 147 20.98 2.35 -6.74
CA VAL A 147 19.63 2.87 -6.95
C VAL A 147 19.56 3.85 -8.11
N GLY A 148 18.37 3.96 -8.72
CA GLY A 148 18.09 4.89 -9.81
C GLY A 148 18.26 6.36 -9.39
N GLU A 149 18.46 7.24 -10.38
CA GLU A 149 18.62 8.67 -10.13
C GLU A 149 17.36 9.32 -9.52
N ASP A 150 16.18 8.76 -9.79
CA ASP A 150 14.91 9.16 -9.18
C ASP A 150 14.94 8.95 -7.65
N VAL A 151 15.41 7.80 -7.19
CA VAL A 151 15.55 7.50 -5.77
C VAL A 151 16.61 8.39 -5.14
N LYS A 152 17.76 8.59 -5.81
CA LYS A 152 18.80 9.51 -5.32
C LYS A 152 18.28 10.94 -5.21
N ALA A 153 17.52 11.42 -6.18
CA ALA A 153 16.93 12.75 -6.16
C ALA A 153 15.97 12.90 -4.97
N ARG A 154 15.10 11.91 -4.74
CA ARG A 154 14.23 11.87 -3.55
C ARG A 154 15.03 11.89 -2.25
N LEU A 155 16.07 11.08 -2.13
CA LEU A 155 16.91 11.00 -0.94
C LEU A 155 17.74 12.28 -0.70
N ARG A 156 18.01 13.10 -1.70
CA ARG A 156 18.66 14.41 -1.54
C ARG A 156 17.67 15.54 -1.25
N GLY A 157 16.41 15.35 -1.60
CA GLY A 157 15.34 16.35 -1.46
C GLY A 157 14.76 16.43 -0.05
N ASP A 158 13.87 17.40 0.16
CA ASP A 158 13.08 17.45 1.39
C ASP A 158 11.99 16.36 1.37
N ALA A 159 12.08 15.42 2.30
CA ALA A 159 11.11 14.34 2.47
C ALA A 159 9.67 14.85 2.65
N MET A 160 9.49 16.06 3.18
CA MET A 160 8.17 16.67 3.41
C MET A 160 7.71 17.61 2.28
N ALA A 161 8.43 17.68 1.16
CA ALA A 161 8.16 18.63 0.08
C ALA A 161 6.75 18.44 -0.52
N SER A 162 6.28 17.18 -0.63
CA SER A 162 4.97 16.83 -1.18
C SER A 162 3.80 17.08 -0.21
N LEU A 163 4.08 17.36 1.06
CA LEU A 163 3.04 17.61 2.06
C LEU A 163 2.52 19.05 1.96
N ARG A 164 1.20 19.19 2.13
CA ARG A 164 0.57 20.50 2.33
C ARG A 164 1.13 21.15 3.62
N PRO A 165 1.19 22.50 3.72
CA PRO A 165 1.77 23.18 4.88
C PRO A 165 1.21 22.70 6.23
N ALA A 166 -0.12 22.64 6.38
CA ALA A 166 -0.75 22.18 7.62
C ALA A 166 -0.42 20.70 7.96
N SER A 167 -0.31 19.83 6.95
CA SER A 167 0.11 18.43 7.14
C SER A 167 1.58 18.36 7.58
N ARG A 168 2.45 19.19 7.00
CA ARG A 168 3.87 19.28 7.38
C ARG A 168 4.01 19.73 8.83
N ASP A 169 3.27 20.75 9.24
CA ASP A 169 3.29 21.25 10.62
C ASP A 169 2.79 20.19 11.61
N ALA A 170 1.70 19.51 11.25
CA ALA A 170 1.15 18.42 12.05
C ALA A 170 2.16 17.28 12.24
N LEU A 171 2.86 16.89 11.17
CA LEU A 171 3.89 15.85 11.18
C LEU A 171 5.11 16.27 12.00
N THR A 172 5.64 17.45 11.72
CA THR A 172 6.81 18.01 12.43
C THR A 172 6.58 18.04 13.93
N SER A 173 5.39 18.48 14.36
CA SER A 173 5.01 18.56 15.78
C SER A 173 4.90 17.20 16.49
N ARG A 174 4.93 16.09 15.74
CA ARG A 174 4.75 14.71 16.25
C ARG A 174 5.93 13.80 15.97
N LEU A 175 6.96 14.27 15.25
CA LEU A 175 8.11 13.45 14.84
C LEU A 175 8.72 12.71 16.03
N SER A 176 9.00 13.35 17.15
CA SER A 176 9.61 12.67 18.30
C SER A 176 8.75 11.53 18.87
N ARG A 177 7.42 11.63 18.79
CA ARG A 177 6.50 10.56 19.22
C ARG A 177 6.45 9.42 18.20
N ILE A 178 6.61 9.74 16.93
CA ILE A 178 6.69 8.76 15.83
C ILE A 178 8.03 8.03 15.87
N GLU A 179 9.14 8.75 16.03
CA GLU A 179 10.50 8.19 16.14
C GLU A 179 10.61 7.15 17.26
N ALA A 180 9.95 7.40 18.40
CA ALA A 180 9.92 6.48 19.53
C ALA A 180 9.35 5.08 19.21
N ILE A 181 8.57 4.95 18.13
CA ILE A 181 7.99 3.67 17.70
C ILE A 181 8.48 3.23 16.32
N TRP A 182 9.00 4.16 15.52
CA TRP A 182 9.41 3.92 14.14
C TRP A 182 10.50 2.85 14.03
N GLY A 183 11.55 2.95 14.84
CA GLY A 183 12.69 2.05 14.76
C GLY A 183 12.30 0.58 14.95
N GLU A 184 11.43 0.30 15.93
CA GLU A 184 10.92 -1.05 16.16
C GLU A 184 10.00 -1.50 15.02
N PHE A 185 9.05 -0.66 14.62
CA PHE A 185 8.14 -0.97 13.52
C PHE A 185 8.89 -1.32 12.23
N ALA A 186 9.84 -0.48 11.83
CA ALA A 186 10.64 -0.67 10.62
C ALA A 186 11.50 -1.93 10.68
N ALA A 187 12.10 -2.23 11.83
CA ALA A 187 12.88 -3.45 12.04
C ALA A 187 12.01 -4.70 11.93
N LEU A 188 10.85 -4.71 12.58
CA LEU A 188 9.94 -5.85 12.54
C LEU A 188 9.36 -6.07 11.13
N ARG A 189 9.06 -4.99 10.40
CA ARG A 189 8.52 -5.07 9.03
C ARG A 189 9.52 -5.67 8.03
N THR A 190 10.81 -5.42 8.22
CA THR A 190 11.87 -5.88 7.30
C THR A 190 12.33 -7.30 7.58
N GLN A 191 12.19 -7.79 8.82
CA GLN A 191 12.62 -9.13 9.22
C GLN A 191 11.59 -10.24 8.97
N GLY A 192 10.31 -9.89 8.79
CA GLY A 192 9.21 -10.84 8.61
C GLY A 192 8.79 -11.07 7.16
N GLY A 193 9.55 -10.58 6.17
CA GLY A 193 9.28 -10.70 4.73
C GLY A 193 10.11 -11.78 4.05
#